data_AF-A0A938MVL8-F1
#
_entry.id   AF-A0A938MVL8-F1
#
_cell.length_a   1.000
_cell.length_b   1.000
_cell.length_c   1.000
_cell.angle_alpha   90.00
_cell.angle_beta   90.00
_cell.angle_gamma   90.00
#
_symmetry.space_group_name_H-M   'P 1'
#
loop_
_entity.id
_entity.type
_entity.pdbx_description
1 polymer ?
#
loop_
_entity_poly.entity_id
_entity_poly.type
_entity_poly.pdbx_seq_one_letter_code
_entity_poly.pdbx_strand_id
1 'polypeptide(L)'
;MESRIQATDRLRLEGRWDAACRFRDETKRRLQAEGQTRKEANEQAWQAMIAEFPPLPADEPLDYADDDLPADDGSTLDLARDAGWVYANLVNKVARPHDAPSRGAWGLLTWARQNRNRFYECLLPRFASRPTEQEPQDELESPTTVEEIMSRYIPNRCENHDGAGPGEAVDH
;
A
#
# COMPACT_ATOMS: atom_id res chain seq x y z
N MET A 1 -29.29 24.97 6.81
CA MET A 1 -29.25 24.10 5.61
C MET A 1 -27.79 23.98 5.21
N GLU A 2 -27.26 22.77 5.10
CA GLU A 2 -25.92 22.57 4.55
C GLU A 2 -25.88 23.01 3.08
N SER A 3 -24.77 23.60 2.64
CA SER A 3 -24.59 23.93 1.22
C SER A 3 -24.34 22.66 0.39
N ARG A 4 -24.64 22.70 -0.92
CA ARG A 4 -24.43 21.53 -1.81
C ARG A 4 -22.98 21.04 -1.82
N ILE A 5 -22.03 21.97 -1.69
CA ILE A 5 -20.59 21.64 -1.64
C ILE A 5 -20.30 20.85 -0.38
N GLN A 6 -20.75 21.35 0.78
CA GLN A 6 -20.61 20.65 2.06
C GLN A 6 -21.26 19.27 2.05
N ALA A 7 -22.48 19.14 1.50
CA ALA A 7 -23.16 17.85 1.37
C ALA A 7 -22.39 16.88 0.46
N THR A 8 -21.81 17.38 -0.64
CA THR A 8 -21.03 16.56 -1.58
C THR A 8 -19.73 16.06 -0.93
N ASP A 9 -18.99 16.96 -0.27
CA ASP A 9 -17.74 16.61 0.39
C ASP A 9 -17.98 15.62 1.53
N ARG A 10 -19.02 15.86 2.34
CA ARG A 10 -19.46 14.93 3.39
C ARG A 10 -19.79 13.55 2.83
N LEU A 11 -20.65 13.46 1.81
CA LEU A 11 -21.04 12.18 1.22
C LEU A 11 -19.87 11.43 0.58
N ARG A 12 -18.86 12.14 0.09
CA ARG A 12 -17.61 11.55 -0.41
C ARG A 12 -16.75 10.99 0.72
N LEU A 13 -16.63 11.72 1.83
CA LEU A 13 -15.92 11.26 3.03
C LEU A 13 -16.60 10.04 3.66
N GLU A 14 -17.94 10.04 3.72
CA GLU A 14 -18.75 8.91 4.22
C GLU A 14 -18.79 7.71 3.26
N GLY A 15 -18.24 7.81 2.04
CA GLY A 15 -18.31 6.75 1.02
C GLY A 15 -19.72 6.48 0.46
N ARG A 16 -20.71 7.33 0.79
CA ARG A 16 -22.12 7.20 0.38
C ARG A 16 -22.45 7.97 -0.89
N TRP A 17 -21.46 8.64 -1.49
CA TRP A 17 -21.64 9.47 -2.68
C TRP A 17 -22.27 8.73 -3.86
N ASP A 18 -21.85 7.50 -4.15
CA ASP A 18 -22.39 6.74 -5.29
C ASP A 18 -23.87 6.40 -5.10
N ALA A 19 -24.28 6.03 -3.88
CA ALA A 19 -25.67 5.78 -3.54
C ALA A 19 -26.52 7.06 -3.61
N ALA A 20 -26.00 8.17 -3.09
CA ALA A 20 -26.64 9.47 -3.13
C ALA A 20 -26.82 9.99 -4.57
N CYS A 21 -25.83 9.79 -5.44
CA CYS A 21 -25.93 10.12 -6.86
C CYS A 21 -27.03 9.34 -7.56
N ARG A 22 -27.12 8.01 -7.34
CA ARG A 22 -28.19 7.18 -7.92
C ARG A 22 -29.56 7.66 -7.46
N PHE A 23 -29.73 7.88 -6.15
CA PHE A 23 -30.98 8.37 -5.57
C PHE A 23 -31.40 9.72 -6.19
N ARG A 24 -30.46 10.66 -6.32
CA ARG A 24 -30.73 11.97 -6.92
C ARG A 24 -31.14 11.84 -8.39
N ASP A 25 -30.48 10.98 -9.15
CA ASP A 25 -30.76 10.79 -10.57
C ASP A 25 -32.12 10.11 -10.81
N GLU A 26 -32.49 9.13 -9.97
CA GLU A 26 -33.83 8.52 -9.96
C GLU A 26 -34.91 9.54 -9.57
N THR A 27 -34.67 10.30 -8.50
CA THR A 27 -35.59 11.34 -8.04
C THR A 27 -35.83 12.39 -9.12
N LYS A 28 -34.75 12.85 -9.77
CA LYS A 28 -34.84 13.80 -10.88
C LYS A 28 -35.63 13.22 -12.05
N ARG A 29 -35.43 11.96 -12.43
CA ARG A 29 -36.20 11.30 -13.51
C ARG A 29 -37.69 11.23 -13.17
N ARG A 30 -38.04 10.88 -11.93
CA ARG A 30 -39.43 10.85 -11.46
C ARG A 30 -40.08 12.23 -11.54
N LEU A 31 -39.42 13.26 -11.01
CA LEU A 31 -39.95 14.63 -11.03
C LEU A 31 -40.11 15.20 -12.45
N GLN A 32 -39.21 14.83 -13.37
CA GLN A 32 -39.36 15.18 -14.79
C GLN A 32 -40.52 14.44 -15.46
N ALA A 33 -40.75 13.17 -15.11
CA ALA A 33 -41.90 12.41 -15.62
C ALA A 33 -43.23 12.97 -15.10
N GLU A 34 -43.24 13.57 -13.91
CA GLU A 34 -44.37 14.29 -13.32
C GLU A 34 -44.59 15.69 -13.95
N GLY A 35 -43.79 16.07 -14.95
CA GLY A 35 -43.95 17.31 -15.70
C GLY A 35 -43.26 18.52 -15.09
N GLN A 36 -42.44 18.36 -14.05
CA GLN A 36 -41.67 19.48 -13.51
C GLN A 36 -40.60 19.96 -14.47
N THR A 37 -40.29 21.26 -14.39
CA THR A 37 -39.20 21.82 -15.18
C THR A 37 -37.86 21.21 -14.76
N ARG A 38 -36.92 21.12 -15.71
CA ARG A 38 -35.58 20.57 -15.46
C ARG A 38 -34.85 21.26 -14.29
N LYS A 39 -35.13 22.54 -14.04
CA LYS A 39 -34.54 23.32 -12.94
C LYS A 39 -35.15 22.93 -11.60
N GLU A 40 -36.48 22.89 -11.50
CA GLU A 40 -37.20 22.49 -10.27
C GLU A 40 -36.91 21.05 -9.89
N ALA A 41 -36.95 20.13 -10.86
CA ALA A 41 -36.63 18.73 -10.64
C ALA A 41 -35.20 18.53 -10.11
N ASN A 42 -34.25 19.37 -10.53
CA ASN A 42 -32.88 19.31 -10.02
C ASN A 42 -32.79 19.82 -8.58
N GLU A 43 -33.40 20.98 -8.29
CA GLU A 43 -33.44 21.54 -6.94
C GLU A 43 -34.10 20.58 -5.94
N GLN A 44 -35.26 20.04 -6.29
CA GLN A 44 -35.99 19.09 -5.46
C GLN A 44 -35.24 17.77 -5.29
N ALA A 45 -34.57 17.27 -6.33
CA ALA A 45 -33.74 16.08 -6.20
C ALA A 45 -32.56 16.30 -5.23
N TRP A 46 -31.95 17.49 -5.22
CA TRP A 46 -30.93 17.84 -4.24
C TRP A 46 -31.49 17.92 -2.81
N GLN A 47 -32.65 18.54 -2.63
CA GLN A 47 -33.30 18.63 -1.32
C GLN A 47 -33.68 17.23 -0.78
N ALA A 48 -34.26 16.39 -1.64
CA ALA A 48 -34.60 15.02 -1.29
C ALA A 48 -33.35 14.21 -0.93
N MET A 49 -32.24 14.40 -1.66
CA MET A 49 -30.98 13.71 -1.37
C MET A 49 -30.40 14.10 0.00
N ILE A 50 -30.44 15.39 0.34
CA ILE A 50 -29.97 15.86 1.66
C ILE A 50 -30.86 15.31 2.79
N ALA A 51 -32.18 15.24 2.57
CA ALA A 51 -33.12 14.69 3.54
C ALA A 51 -32.94 13.17 3.75
N GLU A 52 -32.70 12.42 2.68
CA GLU A 52 -32.51 10.96 2.71
C GLU A 52 -31.14 10.55 3.28
N PHE A 53 -30.11 11.38 3.04
CA PHE A 53 -28.76 11.13 3.51
C PHE A 53 -28.37 12.17 4.58
N PRO A 54 -28.97 12.13 5.78
CA PRO A 54 -28.57 13.03 6.86
C PRO A 54 -27.09 12.79 7.21
N PRO A 55 -26.40 13.82 7.75
CA PRO A 55 -25.07 13.66 8.29
C PRO A 55 -25.10 12.53 9.31
N LEU A 56 -24.17 11.59 9.18
CA LEU A 56 -23.94 10.63 10.26
C LEU A 56 -23.59 11.43 11.53
N PRO A 57 -23.98 10.96 12.73
CA PRO A 57 -23.48 11.57 13.96
C PRO A 57 -21.96 11.63 13.79
N ALA A 58 -21.42 12.86 13.85
CA ALA A 58 -19.98 13.05 13.82
C ALA A 58 -19.42 12.06 14.83
N ASP A 59 -18.50 11.18 14.38
CA ASP A 59 -17.86 10.22 15.26
C ASP A 59 -17.53 10.97 16.54
N GLU A 60 -18.23 10.67 17.63
CA GLU A 60 -17.86 11.21 18.92
C GLU A 60 -16.38 10.88 19.04
N PRO A 61 -15.50 11.86 19.32
CA PRO A 61 -14.10 11.57 19.51
C PRO A 61 -14.07 10.48 20.56
N LEU A 62 -13.71 9.27 20.15
CA LEU A 62 -13.61 8.14 21.03
C LEU A 62 -12.56 8.59 22.05
N ASP A 63 -13.04 8.89 23.25
CA ASP A 63 -12.26 9.11 24.45
C ASP A 63 -11.58 7.78 24.79
N TYR A 64 -10.63 7.41 23.94
CA TYR A 64 -9.61 6.45 24.27
C TYR A 64 -8.73 7.18 25.26
N ALA A 65 -9.04 6.99 26.55
CA ALA A 65 -8.15 7.37 27.64
C ALA A 65 -6.71 7.06 27.21
N ASP A 66 -5.85 8.08 27.26
CA ASP A 66 -4.48 8.09 26.74
C ASP A 66 -3.63 6.90 27.24
N ASP A 67 -4.07 6.24 28.31
CA ASP A 67 -3.39 5.13 29.00
C ASP A 67 -3.18 3.85 28.17
N ASP A 68 -3.97 3.58 27.12
CA ASP A 68 -3.87 2.32 26.35
C ASP A 68 -3.19 2.49 24.98
N LEU A 69 -2.76 3.70 24.61
CA LEU A 69 -2.11 3.92 23.33
C LEU A 69 -0.62 3.51 23.37
N PRO A 70 -0.08 2.95 22.27
CA PRO A 70 1.34 2.64 22.21
C PRO A 70 2.14 3.92 22.41
N ALA A 71 3.17 3.85 23.25
CA ALA A 71 4.06 4.97 23.51
C ALA A 71 4.64 5.49 22.18
N ASP A 72 4.40 6.77 21.91
CA ASP A 72 4.95 7.45 20.74
C ASP A 72 6.45 7.67 21.01
N ASP A 73 7.31 6.86 20.39
CA ASP A 73 8.76 6.99 20.48
C ASP A 73 9.31 8.12 19.60
N GLY A 74 8.43 8.94 19.00
CA GLY A 74 8.79 9.99 18.06
C GLY A 74 9.36 9.46 16.74
N SER A 75 9.30 8.15 16.50
CA SER A 75 9.75 7.55 15.24
C SER A 75 8.88 8.06 14.10
N THR A 76 9.54 8.70 13.15
CA THR A 76 8.95 9.31 11.96
C THR A 76 7.97 8.34 11.30
N LEU A 77 6.69 8.74 11.18
CA LEU A 77 5.58 7.96 10.65
C LEU A 77 5.97 7.10 9.43
N ASP A 78 6.40 5.85 9.66
CA ASP A 78 6.74 4.92 8.59
C ASP A 78 5.46 4.27 8.09
N LEU A 79 4.79 5.04 7.23
CA LEU A 79 3.51 4.66 6.66
C LEU A 79 3.55 3.27 5.98
N ALA A 80 4.70 2.86 5.43
CA ALA A 80 4.83 1.53 4.80
C ALA A 80 4.82 0.41 5.84
N ARG A 81 5.56 0.59 6.95
CA ARG A 81 5.56 -0.33 8.09
C ARG A 81 4.18 -0.41 8.74
N ASP A 82 3.54 0.74 8.95
CA ASP A 82 2.20 0.84 9.53
C ASP A 82 1.15 0.16 8.64
N ALA A 83 1.16 0.47 7.34
CA ALA A 83 0.22 -0.13 6.39
C ALA A 83 0.40 -1.66 6.26
N GLY A 84 1.65 -2.15 6.32
CA GLY A 84 1.94 -3.58 6.34
C GLY A 84 1.35 -4.28 7.56
N TRP A 85 1.52 -3.70 8.76
CA TRP A 85 0.92 -4.23 9.98
C TRP A 85 -0.61 -4.21 9.94
N VAL A 86 -1.21 -3.15 9.40
CA VAL A 86 -2.67 -3.02 9.22
C VAL A 86 -3.20 -4.09 8.27
N TYR A 87 -2.52 -4.32 7.14
CA TYR A 87 -2.91 -5.36 6.19
C TYR A 87 -2.92 -6.75 6.85
N ALA A 88 -1.89 -7.06 7.64
CA ALA A 88 -1.79 -8.32 8.37
C ALA A 88 -2.89 -8.50 9.45
N ASN A 89 -3.33 -7.40 10.07
CA ASN A 89 -4.29 -7.44 11.19
C ASN A 89 -5.73 -7.06 10.81
N LEU A 90 -6.02 -6.85 9.53
CA LEU A 90 -7.32 -6.37 9.06
C LEU A 90 -8.49 -7.31 9.41
N VAL A 91 -8.22 -8.61 9.40
CA VAL A 91 -9.18 -9.68 9.72
C VAL A 91 -9.04 -10.12 11.19
N ASN A 92 -7.89 -9.87 11.80
CA ASN A 92 -7.62 -10.21 13.18
C ASN A 92 -8.46 -9.33 14.12
N LYS A 93 -9.46 -9.90 14.79
CA LYS A 93 -10.33 -9.18 15.74
C LYS A 93 -9.75 -9.07 17.15
N VAL A 94 -8.68 -9.80 17.46
CA VAL A 94 -8.05 -9.78 18.78
C VAL A 94 -6.91 -8.79 18.90
N ALA A 95 -6.47 -8.17 17.80
CA ALA A 95 -5.45 -7.13 17.83
C ALA A 95 -5.89 -5.93 18.70
N ARG A 96 -5.02 -5.54 19.63
CA ARG A 96 -5.22 -4.46 20.61
C ARG A 96 -4.37 -3.23 20.27
N PRO A 97 -4.68 -2.06 20.85
CA PRO A 97 -3.89 -0.85 20.63
C PRO A 97 -2.39 -1.00 20.91
N HIS A 98 -2.02 -1.68 22.00
CA HIS A 98 -0.60 -1.92 22.35
C HIS A 98 0.14 -2.87 21.42
N ASP A 99 -0.57 -3.66 20.61
CA ASP A 99 0.06 -4.54 19.62
C ASP A 99 0.50 -3.76 18.38
N ALA A 100 0.03 -2.52 18.23
CA ALA A 100 0.33 -1.69 17.07
C ALA A 100 1.75 -1.14 17.17
N PRO A 101 2.52 -1.14 16.05
CA PRO A 101 3.88 -0.64 16.03
C PRO A 101 3.96 0.87 16.26
N SER A 102 2.85 1.59 16.04
CA SER A 102 2.74 3.03 16.24
C SER A 102 1.28 3.41 16.50
N ARG A 103 1.08 4.62 17.05
CA ARG A 103 -0.27 5.23 17.20
C ARG A 103 -0.94 5.40 15.83
N GLY A 104 -0.15 5.72 14.80
CA GLY A 104 -0.60 5.83 13.41
C GLY A 104 -1.13 4.51 12.86
N ALA A 105 -0.43 3.39 13.10
CA ALA A 105 -0.86 2.06 12.69
C ALA A 105 -2.18 1.63 13.33
N TRP A 106 -2.39 1.92 14.62
CA TRP A 106 -3.65 1.61 15.29
C TRP A 106 -4.83 2.42 14.75
N GLY A 107 -4.63 3.73 14.57
CA GLY A 107 -5.64 4.60 13.95
C GLY A 107 -5.98 4.13 12.54
N LEU A 108 -4.96 3.78 11.75
CA LEU A 108 -5.13 3.27 10.38
C LEU A 108 -5.87 1.93 10.34
N LEU A 109 -5.60 1.00 11.28
CA LEU A 109 -6.33 -0.27 11.39
C LEU A 109 -7.81 -0.05 11.72
N THR A 110 -8.09 0.85 12.64
CA THR A 110 -9.46 1.17 13.07
C THR A 110 -10.27 1.74 11.90
N TRP A 111 -9.71 2.71 11.18
CA TRP A 111 -10.30 3.25 9.97
C TRP A 111 -10.47 2.20 8.86
N ALA A 112 -9.44 1.37 8.62
CA ALA A 112 -9.45 0.38 7.56
C ALA A 112 -10.45 -0.76 7.80
N ARG A 113 -10.74 -1.10 9.05
CA ARG A 113 -11.81 -2.06 9.40
C ARG A 113 -13.20 -1.55 8.99
N GLN A 114 -13.44 -0.25 9.06
CA GLN A 114 -14.68 0.38 8.62
C GLN A 114 -14.70 0.58 7.09
N ASN A 115 -13.54 0.85 6.48
CA ASN A 115 -13.39 1.23 5.08
C ASN A 115 -12.51 0.26 4.27
N ARG A 116 -12.77 -1.06 4.37
CA ARG A 116 -11.88 -2.10 3.81
C ARG A 116 -11.59 -1.95 2.32
N ASN A 117 -12.61 -1.70 1.49
CA ASN A 117 -12.42 -1.56 0.04
C ASN A 117 -11.51 -0.36 -0.29
N ARG A 118 -11.67 0.77 0.43
CA ARG A 118 -10.84 1.96 0.27
C ARG A 118 -9.39 1.72 0.70
N PHE A 119 -9.17 0.92 1.74
CA PHE A 119 -7.82 0.52 2.14
C PHE A 119 -7.11 -0.24 1.01
N TYR A 120 -7.79 -1.20 0.38
CA TYR A 120 -7.21 -1.95 -0.73
C TYR A 120 -7.03 -1.13 -2.01
N GLU A 121 -7.97 -0.24 -2.33
CA GLU A 121 -7.92 0.55 -3.57
C GLU A 121 -6.95 1.74 -3.49
N CYS A 122 -6.85 2.42 -2.34
CA CYS A 122 -6.09 3.66 -2.23
C CYS A 122 -4.71 3.50 -1.58
N LEU A 123 -4.59 2.58 -0.61
CA LEU A 123 -3.38 2.46 0.20
C LEU A 123 -2.42 1.41 -0.38
N LEU A 124 -2.89 0.19 -0.68
CA LEU A 124 -1.99 -0.86 -1.22
C LEU A 124 -1.19 -0.48 -2.47
N PRO A 125 -1.79 0.15 -3.52
CA PRO A 125 -1.03 0.49 -4.73
C PRO A 125 0.10 1.48 -4.45
N ARG A 126 -0.04 2.33 -3.44
CA ARG A 126 0.97 3.33 -3.06
C ARG A 126 2.17 2.74 -2.32
N PHE A 127 2.02 1.57 -1.69
CA PHE A 127 3.13 0.89 -1.01
C PHE A 127 3.83 -0.14 -1.89
N ALA A 128 3.09 -0.81 -2.76
CA ALA A 128 3.66 -1.73 -3.75
C ALA A 128 4.51 -1.00 -4.82
N SER A 129 4.33 0.32 -4.97
CA SER A 129 5.03 1.15 -5.97
C SER A 129 6.24 1.90 -5.42
N ARG A 130 6.69 1.63 -4.19
CA ARG A 130 8.04 2.11 -3.80
C ARG A 130 9.04 1.41 -4.72
N PRO A 131 9.87 2.13 -5.49
CA PRO A 131 11.01 1.50 -6.12
C PRO A 131 11.82 0.93 -4.97
N THR A 132 12.06 -0.38 -5.01
CA THR A 132 13.08 -0.99 -4.19
C THR A 132 14.40 -0.36 -4.64
N GLU A 133 14.81 0.75 -4.02
CA GLU A 133 16.25 1.05 -3.89
C GLU A 133 16.82 -0.02 -2.96
N GLN A 134 16.97 -1.22 -3.54
CA GLN A 134 17.94 -2.19 -3.07
C GLN A 134 19.29 -1.49 -3.17
N GLU A 135 19.86 -1.13 -2.03
CA GLU A 135 21.30 -0.91 -1.95
C GLU A 135 22.00 -2.14 -2.56
N PRO A 136 22.84 -1.96 -3.59
CA PRO A 136 23.72 -3.04 -4.03
C PRO A 136 24.86 -3.12 -3.02
N GLN A 137 24.74 -4.00 -2.03
CA GLN A 137 25.85 -4.44 -1.19
C GLN A 137 25.89 -5.96 -1.18
N ASP A 138 26.61 -6.53 -2.15
CA ASP A 138 27.80 -7.34 -1.89
C ASP A 138 28.32 -7.92 -3.22
N GLU A 139 29.48 -7.43 -3.67
CA GLU A 139 30.64 -8.31 -3.90
C GLU A 139 31.89 -7.44 -4.07
N LEU A 140 32.67 -7.42 -2.99
CA LEU A 140 34.05 -7.04 -2.94
C LEU A 140 34.83 -8.03 -3.85
N GLU A 141 35.36 -7.59 -5.00
CA GLU A 141 36.66 -8.03 -5.54
C GLU A 141 37.01 -7.29 -6.86
N SER A 142 37.91 -6.32 -6.73
CA SER A 142 39.01 -5.99 -7.65
C SER A 142 38.72 -5.85 -9.17
N PRO A 143 38.81 -4.65 -9.76
CA PRO A 143 39.09 -4.56 -11.18
C PRO A 143 40.56 -4.95 -11.40
N THR A 144 40.85 -6.24 -11.55
CA THR A 144 42.03 -6.64 -12.31
C THR A 144 41.75 -6.27 -13.75
N THR A 145 42.40 -5.20 -14.20
CA THR A 145 42.33 -4.69 -15.57
C THR A 145 42.56 -5.86 -16.54
N VAL A 146 41.79 -5.92 -17.62
CA VAL A 146 41.87 -6.92 -18.70
C VAL A 146 43.31 -7.11 -19.21
N GLU A 147 44.14 -6.08 -19.07
CA GLU A 147 45.57 -6.04 -19.40
C GLU A 147 46.43 -7.04 -18.57
N GLU A 148 46.11 -7.26 -17.29
CA GLU A 148 46.85 -8.19 -16.44
C GLU A 148 46.49 -9.67 -16.72
N ILE A 149 45.23 -9.92 -17.10
CA ILE A 149 44.76 -11.25 -17.52
C ILE A 149 45.40 -11.64 -18.87
N MET A 150 45.53 -10.68 -19.80
CA MET A 150 46.17 -10.94 -21.10
C MET A 150 47.69 -11.10 -21.02
N SER A 151 48.37 -10.56 -20.00
CA SER A 151 49.82 -10.80 -19.79
C SER A 151 50.16 -12.19 -19.27
N ARG A 152 49.20 -12.94 -18.69
CA ARG A 152 49.46 -14.29 -18.17
C ARG A 152 49.23 -15.41 -19.20
N TYR A 153 48.70 -15.10 -20.38
CA TYR A 153 48.48 -16.07 -21.44
C TYR A 153 49.50 -15.88 -22.57
N ILE A 154 50.74 -16.30 -22.32
CA ILE A 154 51.67 -16.65 -23.40
C ILE A 154 51.62 -18.18 -23.56
N PRO A 155 50.99 -18.72 -24.62
CA PRO A 155 51.17 -20.10 -25.02
C PRO A 155 52.37 -20.17 -25.94
N ASN A 156 53.43 -20.88 -25.55
CA ASN A 156 54.50 -21.43 -26.41
C ASN A 156 55.56 -22.05 -25.46
N ARG A 157 56.11 -23.24 -25.67
CA ARG A 157 56.08 -24.17 -26.79
C ARG A 157 56.71 -25.48 -26.30
N CYS A 158 56.26 -26.59 -26.86
CA CYS A 158 56.75 -27.95 -26.67
C CYS A 158 58.28 -28.06 -26.70
N GLU A 159 58.87 -28.85 -25.79
CA GLU A 159 60.07 -29.65 -26.06
C GLU A 159 60.04 -30.95 -25.23
N ASN A 160 59.66 -32.02 -25.95
CA ASN A 160 60.17 -33.39 -25.93
C ASN A 160 60.07 -34.26 -24.67
N HIS A 161 59.13 -35.21 -24.77
CA HIS A 161 59.33 -36.60 -24.38
C HIS A 161 60.68 -37.13 -24.90
N ASP A 162 61.52 -37.60 -23.98
CA ASP A 162 62.41 -38.73 -24.24
C ASP A 162 62.18 -39.74 -23.12
N GLY A 163 61.49 -40.82 -23.48
CA GLY A 163 61.39 -42.01 -22.64
C GLY A 163 62.67 -42.82 -22.71
N ALA A 164 63.06 -43.42 -21.59
CA ALA A 164 63.81 -44.68 -21.56
C ALA A 164 63.86 -45.19 -20.11
N GLY A 165 62.81 -45.87 -19.67
CA GLY A 165 62.95 -46.89 -18.64
C GLY A 165 63.12 -48.24 -19.32
N PRO A 166 64.15 -49.04 -18.99
CA PRO A 166 64.10 -50.46 -19.25
C PRO A 166 63.56 -51.19 -18.02
N GLY A 167 62.45 -51.94 -18.21
CA GLY A 167 62.28 -53.23 -17.54
C GLY A 167 63.45 -54.14 -17.91
N GLU A 168 63.84 -55.16 -17.18
CA GLU A 168 63.11 -56.38 -16.84
C GLU A 168 64.23 -57.32 -16.33
N ALA A 169 64.10 -58.01 -15.19
CA ALA A 169 63.92 -59.47 -15.07
C ALA A 169 64.21 -59.80 -13.58
N VAL A 170 63.40 -60.53 -12.81
CA VAL A 170 62.95 -61.93 -12.92
C VAL A 170 64.09 -62.96 -12.81
N ASP A 171 64.13 -63.52 -11.60
CA ASP A 171 64.45 -64.90 -11.17
C ASP A 171 65.87 -65.47 -11.02
N HIS A 172 65.94 -66.28 -9.95
CA HIS A 172 66.90 -67.31 -9.53
C HIS A 172 68.32 -66.96 -9.05
#